data_AF-A0A963QB61-F1
#
_entry.id   AF-A0A963QB61-F1
#
_cell.length_a   1.000
_cell.length_b   1.000
_cell.length_c   1.000
_cell.angle_alpha   90.00
_cell.angle_beta   90.00
_cell.angle_gamma   90.00
#
_symmetry.space_group_name_H-M   'P 1'
#
loop_
_entity.id
_entity.type
_entity.pdbx_description
1 polymer ?
#
loop_
_entity_poly.entity_id
_entity_poly.type
_entity_poly.pdbx_seq_one_letter_code
_entity_poly.pdbx_strand_id
1 'polypeptide(L)'
;VDAPGQARRDWEIVVDLARRLEARLPHRAGRPTLFPYTDAESVWNEHRASTRGRDLDITGMSYALLEQAGPQQWPMPAGTTQGRARLYTDGRFATPDGRARFVATPYRPPAEARDARYPFTLNTGRLRDQWHGMSRTGTSGRAFAHVAEPAVQMHPRDMARRQLEAGDLVQLTSRRGSIVVPVQRDADLAPGQVFLAMHWGSEYLGGRSSVGTPLAGVNALTTPARCPDSHQPELKHAAVKLLKAELPWTLLAQAWLPPDRALRAQERLRALMPQFAFAVCVPFASRSTLDDSAQARDGVLLRCAAAEPPADALLATIEQILGLDATGVLRYADRQRGQRRAMRLAEHNAELRLEAFLLAGDTRAQSWIQTVLQDQRDARAFGRQLLAPVARAPAAIAARDQPVCTCFNVSQQQIAATLAEGTGTASQRLDLLQQRLQCGTNCGSCVPELRRLAQASCMAMPAPLAA
;
A
#
# COMPACT_ATOMS: atom_id res chain seq x y z
N VAL A 1 23.22 -11.85 -2.77
CA VAL A 1 23.05 -11.85 -1.30
C VAL A 1 22.58 -13.21 -0.87
N ASP A 2 23.02 -13.67 0.29
CA ASP A 2 22.63 -14.98 0.80
C ASP A 2 21.19 -14.97 1.32
N ALA A 3 20.57 -16.14 1.34
CA ALA A 3 19.23 -16.30 1.90
C ALA A 3 19.27 -16.03 3.42
N PRO A 4 18.23 -15.42 4.00
CA PRO A 4 18.20 -15.15 5.43
C PRO A 4 18.10 -16.45 6.24
N GLY A 5 19.04 -16.65 7.17
CA GLY A 5 19.03 -17.79 8.08
C GLY A 5 19.04 -19.14 7.35
N GLN A 6 18.00 -19.95 7.56
CA GLN A 6 17.83 -21.28 6.94
C GLN A 6 16.82 -21.28 5.78
N ALA A 7 16.47 -20.10 5.25
CA ALA A 7 15.55 -20.02 4.12
C ALA A 7 16.13 -20.76 2.91
N ARG A 8 15.30 -21.64 2.32
CA ARG A 8 15.64 -22.46 1.16
C ARG A 8 14.86 -21.98 -0.06
N ARG A 9 15.34 -22.29 -1.25
CA ARG A 9 14.61 -22.00 -2.49
C ARG A 9 13.38 -22.91 -2.56
N ASP A 10 12.25 -22.41 -3.07
CA ASP A 10 10.99 -23.17 -3.12
C ASP A 10 11.15 -24.54 -3.78
N TRP A 11 11.88 -24.63 -4.90
CA TRP A 11 12.10 -25.89 -5.61
C TRP A 11 12.85 -26.92 -4.74
N GLU A 12 13.80 -26.49 -3.90
CA GLU A 12 14.54 -27.39 -3.01
C GLU A 12 13.63 -27.97 -1.93
N ILE A 13 12.73 -27.14 -1.39
CA ILE A 13 11.74 -27.54 -0.39
C ILE A 13 10.79 -28.58 -0.99
N VAL A 14 10.27 -28.32 -2.20
CA VAL A 14 9.37 -29.24 -2.91
C VAL A 14 10.07 -30.55 -3.25
N VAL A 15 11.31 -30.51 -3.76
CA VAL A 15 12.08 -31.73 -4.10
C VAL A 15 12.40 -32.56 -2.87
N ASP A 16 12.79 -31.94 -1.76
CA ASP A 16 13.04 -32.65 -0.48
C ASP A 16 11.76 -33.32 0.04
N LEU A 17 10.63 -32.60 0.04
CA LEU A 17 9.34 -33.19 0.39
C LEU A 17 9.00 -34.38 -0.52
N ALA A 18 9.16 -34.21 -1.83
CA ALA A 18 8.83 -35.23 -2.81
C ALA A 18 9.69 -36.49 -2.65
N ARG A 19 11.00 -36.35 -2.42
CA ARG A 19 11.92 -37.48 -2.14
C ARG A 19 11.57 -38.18 -0.83
N ARG A 20 11.18 -37.44 0.22
CA ARG A 20 10.72 -38.03 1.50
C ARG A 20 9.41 -38.79 1.36
N LEU A 21 8.51 -38.33 0.48
CA LEU A 21 7.28 -39.04 0.14
C LEU A 21 7.59 -40.28 -0.70
N GLU A 22 8.43 -40.15 -1.73
CA GLU A 22 8.85 -41.25 -2.60
C GLU A 22 9.46 -42.42 -1.81
N ALA A 23 10.32 -42.14 -0.84
CA ALA A 23 10.91 -43.16 0.03
C ALA A 23 9.88 -43.95 0.86
N ARG A 24 8.68 -43.39 1.07
CA ARG A 24 7.57 -44.04 1.79
C ARG A 24 6.62 -44.81 0.88
N LEU A 25 6.82 -44.78 -0.44
CA LEU A 25 5.97 -45.48 -1.41
C LEU A 25 6.56 -46.87 -1.74
N PRO A 26 5.94 -47.98 -1.32
CA PRO A 26 6.52 -49.33 -1.50
C PRO A 26 6.80 -49.68 -2.98
N HIS A 27 5.93 -49.25 -3.89
CA HIS A 27 6.09 -49.48 -5.34
C HIS A 27 7.23 -48.68 -6.00
N ARG A 28 7.86 -47.76 -5.24
CA ARG A 28 9.04 -46.98 -5.67
C ARG A 28 10.35 -47.55 -5.12
N ALA A 29 10.30 -48.53 -4.22
CA ALA A 29 11.50 -49.12 -3.63
C ALA A 29 12.44 -49.66 -4.72
N GLY A 30 13.73 -49.29 -4.65
CA GLY A 30 14.75 -49.72 -5.61
C GLY A 30 14.71 -49.06 -6.99
N ARG A 31 13.82 -48.08 -7.23
CA ARG A 31 13.74 -47.36 -8.50
C ARG A 31 14.48 -46.01 -8.43
N PRO A 32 15.03 -45.50 -9.55
CA PRO A 32 15.60 -44.15 -9.61
C PRO A 32 14.57 -43.10 -9.22
N THR A 33 15.00 -42.05 -8.50
CA THR A 33 14.12 -40.97 -8.05
C THR A 33 13.44 -40.27 -9.23
N LEU A 34 12.16 -39.90 -9.08
CA LEU A 34 11.47 -39.04 -10.05
C LEU A 34 11.91 -37.58 -9.96
N PHE A 35 12.67 -37.21 -8.93
CA PHE A 35 13.06 -35.83 -8.67
C PHE A 35 14.59 -35.67 -8.68
N PRO A 36 15.30 -35.99 -9.79
CA PRO A 36 16.77 -35.99 -9.87
C PRO A 36 17.37 -34.58 -10.03
N TYR A 37 16.69 -33.53 -9.56
CA TYR A 37 17.12 -32.14 -9.75
C TYR A 37 18.24 -31.75 -8.79
N THR A 38 19.25 -31.08 -9.33
CA THR A 38 20.44 -30.59 -8.62
C THR A 38 20.45 -29.07 -8.46
N ASP A 39 19.75 -28.36 -9.35
CA ASP A 39 19.65 -26.90 -9.40
C ASP A 39 18.36 -26.46 -10.10
N ALA A 40 18.09 -25.16 -10.09
CA ALA A 40 16.91 -24.58 -10.74
C ALA A 40 16.93 -24.75 -12.28
N GLU A 41 18.11 -24.79 -12.90
CA GLU A 41 18.22 -24.95 -14.35
C GLU A 41 17.81 -26.37 -14.78
N SER A 42 18.11 -27.40 -13.98
CA SER A 42 17.69 -28.78 -14.23
C SER A 42 16.16 -28.93 -14.21
N VAL A 43 15.47 -28.23 -13.30
CA VAL A 43 14.00 -28.14 -13.27
C VAL A 43 13.48 -27.39 -14.50
N TRP A 44 14.10 -26.25 -14.82
CA TRP A 44 13.71 -25.46 -15.98
C TRP A 44 13.93 -26.21 -17.30
N ASN A 45 14.98 -27.02 -17.41
CA ASN A 45 15.28 -27.84 -18.59
C ASN A 45 14.24 -28.93 -18.84
N GLU A 46 13.72 -29.57 -17.78
CA GLU A 46 12.60 -30.49 -17.90
C GLU A 46 11.33 -29.77 -18.37
N HIS A 47 11.01 -28.62 -17.75
CA HIS A 47 9.89 -27.79 -18.20
C HIS A 47 10.04 -27.38 -19.67
N ARG A 48 11.20 -26.86 -20.06
CA ARG A 48 11.55 -26.51 -21.45
C ARG A 48 11.28 -27.67 -22.40
N ALA A 49 11.74 -28.87 -22.08
CA ALA A 49 11.53 -30.05 -22.92
C ALA A 49 10.03 -30.37 -23.09
N SER A 50 9.22 -30.17 -22.04
CA SER A 50 7.76 -30.38 -22.09
C SER A 50 7.02 -29.43 -23.04
N THR A 51 7.65 -28.30 -23.41
CA THR A 51 7.08 -27.29 -24.32
C THR A 51 7.31 -27.58 -25.80
N ARG A 52 8.11 -28.61 -26.14
CA ARG A 52 8.47 -28.93 -27.52
C ARG A 52 7.23 -29.11 -28.40
N GLY A 53 7.19 -28.39 -29.52
CA GLY A 53 6.11 -28.44 -30.50
C GLY A 53 4.79 -27.79 -30.04
N ARG A 54 4.77 -27.14 -28.87
CA ARG A 54 3.62 -26.35 -28.40
C ARG A 54 3.72 -24.90 -28.89
N ASP A 55 2.64 -24.15 -28.75
CA ASP A 55 2.56 -22.73 -29.09
C ASP A 55 3.53 -21.84 -28.28
N LEU A 56 3.89 -22.28 -27.08
CA LEU A 56 4.88 -21.64 -26.20
C LEU A 56 6.30 -22.23 -26.28
N ASP A 57 6.63 -23.06 -27.28
CA ASP A 57 7.91 -23.79 -27.36
C ASP A 57 9.12 -22.89 -27.07
N ILE A 58 9.82 -23.19 -25.96
CA ILE A 58 11.01 -22.48 -25.49
C ILE A 58 12.30 -23.32 -25.64
N THR A 59 12.29 -24.35 -26.48
CA THR A 59 13.40 -25.33 -26.58
C THR A 59 14.72 -24.74 -27.10
N GLY A 60 14.69 -23.58 -27.75
CA GLY A 60 15.87 -22.82 -28.18
C GLY A 60 16.45 -21.91 -27.10
N MET A 61 15.76 -21.73 -25.98
CA MET A 61 16.26 -20.92 -24.87
C MET A 61 17.19 -21.74 -23.95
N SER A 62 18.11 -21.06 -23.28
CA SER A 62 18.96 -21.60 -22.20
C SER A 62 19.31 -20.49 -21.21
N TYR A 63 19.76 -20.84 -20.00
CA TYR A 63 20.23 -19.84 -19.04
C TYR A 63 21.42 -19.05 -19.60
N ALA A 64 22.37 -19.74 -20.24
CA ALA A 64 23.52 -19.10 -20.87
C ALA A 64 23.12 -18.06 -21.94
N LEU A 65 22.11 -18.37 -22.77
CA LEU A 65 21.59 -17.44 -23.76
C LEU A 65 20.97 -16.21 -23.11
N LEU A 66 20.16 -16.40 -22.06
CA LEU A 66 19.49 -15.29 -21.36
C LEU A 66 20.51 -14.37 -20.66
N GLU A 67 21.59 -14.94 -20.13
CA GLU A 67 22.67 -14.17 -19.51
C GLU A 67 23.45 -13.35 -20.55
N GLN A 68 23.77 -13.94 -21.71
CA GLN A 68 24.61 -13.31 -22.73
C GLN A 68 23.85 -12.33 -23.63
N ALA A 69 22.64 -12.69 -24.06
CA ALA A 69 21.85 -11.96 -25.03
C ALA A 69 20.66 -11.20 -24.41
N GLY A 70 20.44 -11.35 -23.10
CA GLY A 70 19.33 -10.73 -22.39
C GLY A 70 17.97 -11.39 -22.68
N PRO A 71 16.87 -10.70 -22.32
CA PRO A 71 15.51 -11.24 -22.43
C PRO A 71 15.14 -11.67 -23.85
N GLN A 72 14.63 -12.89 -23.99
CA GLN A 72 14.16 -13.43 -25.26
C GLN A 72 12.63 -13.59 -25.24
N GLN A 73 11.98 -13.33 -26.37
CA GLN A 73 10.53 -13.51 -26.50
C GLN A 73 10.20 -14.99 -26.80
N TRP A 74 9.34 -15.61 -26.01
CA TRP A 74 8.78 -16.92 -26.38
C TRP A 74 7.63 -16.73 -27.39
N PRO A 75 7.36 -17.72 -28.26
CA PRO A 75 8.11 -18.96 -28.47
C PRO A 75 9.46 -18.73 -29.16
N MET A 76 10.44 -19.55 -28.79
CA MET A 76 11.77 -19.64 -29.39
C MET A 76 12.18 -21.13 -29.46
N PRO A 77 11.72 -21.87 -30.49
CA PRO A 77 12.07 -23.27 -30.68
C PRO A 77 13.56 -23.49 -30.96
N ALA A 78 14.05 -24.70 -30.70
CA ALA A 78 15.43 -25.08 -31.01
C ALA A 78 15.77 -24.85 -32.50
N GLY A 79 16.93 -24.27 -32.76
CA GLY A 79 17.38 -23.90 -34.12
C GLY A 79 16.95 -22.51 -34.58
N THR A 80 16.14 -21.79 -33.79
CA THR A 80 15.84 -20.37 -34.07
C THR A 80 16.88 -19.45 -33.43
N THR A 81 17.17 -18.33 -34.11
CA THR A 81 18.13 -17.32 -33.63
C THR A 81 17.49 -16.22 -32.79
N GLN A 82 16.18 -16.01 -32.95
CA GLN A 82 15.41 -15.02 -32.20
C GLN A 82 14.01 -15.54 -31.88
N GLY A 83 13.49 -15.06 -30.75
CA GLY A 83 12.12 -15.24 -30.32
C GLY A 83 11.08 -14.61 -31.24
N ARG A 84 9.85 -15.13 -31.21
CA ARG A 84 8.75 -14.60 -32.03
C ARG A 84 8.12 -13.36 -31.40
N ALA A 85 8.21 -12.22 -32.10
CA ALA A 85 7.67 -10.95 -31.61
C ALA A 85 6.13 -10.87 -31.60
N ARG A 86 5.45 -11.55 -32.53
CA ARG A 86 3.98 -11.56 -32.66
C ARG A 86 3.48 -12.96 -33.00
N LEU A 87 2.44 -13.41 -32.32
CA LEU A 87 1.77 -14.68 -32.62
C LEU A 87 0.75 -14.51 -33.76
N TYR A 88 0.46 -15.62 -34.45
CA TYR A 88 -0.66 -15.76 -35.41
C TYR A 88 -0.60 -14.81 -36.62
N THR A 89 0.59 -14.34 -37.02
CA THR A 89 0.77 -13.50 -38.22
C THR A 89 0.45 -14.23 -39.52
N ASP A 90 0.41 -15.56 -39.49
CA ASP A 90 0.00 -16.47 -40.57
C ASP A 90 -1.50 -16.79 -40.56
N GLY A 91 -2.26 -16.23 -39.62
CA GLY A 91 -3.69 -16.50 -39.45
C GLY A 91 -4.01 -17.88 -38.87
N ARG A 92 -3.02 -18.63 -38.35
CA ARG A 92 -3.24 -19.96 -37.75
C ARG A 92 -3.29 -19.89 -36.23
N PHE A 93 -4.47 -20.05 -35.65
CA PHE A 93 -4.70 -19.94 -34.21
C PHE A 93 -4.46 -21.27 -33.48
N ALA A 94 -4.32 -21.21 -32.15
CA ALA A 94 -4.17 -22.39 -31.28
C ALA A 94 -5.51 -23.15 -31.08
N THR A 95 -6.12 -23.55 -32.19
CA THR A 95 -7.35 -24.35 -32.28
C THR A 95 -7.12 -25.57 -33.17
N PRO A 96 -7.86 -26.67 -33.01
CA PRO A 96 -7.66 -27.88 -33.82
C PRO A 96 -7.72 -27.68 -35.34
N ASP A 97 -8.51 -26.71 -35.81
CA ASP A 97 -8.67 -26.35 -37.23
C ASP A 97 -7.83 -25.13 -37.65
N GLY A 98 -7.08 -24.54 -36.72
CA GLY A 98 -6.27 -23.34 -36.93
C GLY A 98 -7.06 -22.05 -37.11
N ARG A 99 -8.39 -22.04 -36.91
CA ARG A 99 -9.23 -20.84 -37.08
C ARG A 99 -9.57 -20.17 -35.75
N ALA A 100 -9.62 -18.85 -35.73
CA ALA A 100 -10.15 -18.10 -34.59
C ALA A 100 -11.65 -18.41 -34.39
N ARG A 101 -12.09 -18.45 -33.14
CA ARG A 101 -13.49 -18.68 -32.77
C ARG A 101 -14.12 -17.41 -32.23
N PHE A 102 -15.19 -16.96 -32.87
CA PHE A 102 -16.01 -15.87 -32.33
C PHE A 102 -16.89 -16.40 -31.22
N VAL A 103 -16.93 -15.68 -30.09
CA VAL A 103 -17.77 -16.02 -28.93
C VAL A 103 -18.70 -14.85 -28.65
N ALA A 104 -20.00 -15.03 -28.91
CA ALA A 104 -21.03 -14.05 -28.63
C ALA A 104 -21.66 -14.33 -27.26
N THR A 105 -21.11 -13.73 -26.21
CA THR A 105 -21.61 -13.91 -24.84
C THR A 105 -22.65 -12.84 -24.51
N PRO A 106 -23.88 -13.20 -24.12
CA PRO A 106 -24.86 -12.22 -23.68
C PRO A 106 -24.40 -11.54 -22.38
N TYR A 107 -24.79 -10.27 -22.21
CA TYR A 107 -24.52 -9.54 -20.97
C TYR A 107 -25.12 -10.28 -19.77
N ARG A 108 -24.32 -10.37 -18.68
CA ARG A 108 -24.76 -10.85 -17.38
C ARG A 108 -24.53 -9.75 -16.36
N PRO A 109 -25.54 -9.38 -15.54
CA PRO A 109 -25.35 -8.41 -14.47
C PRO A 109 -24.39 -8.94 -13.40
N PRO A 110 -23.85 -8.06 -12.54
CA PRO A 110 -23.09 -8.48 -11.36
C PRO A 110 -23.81 -9.54 -10.55
N ALA A 111 -23.09 -10.50 -9.97
CA ALA A 111 -23.71 -11.58 -9.19
C ALA A 111 -24.46 -11.07 -7.96
N GLU A 112 -24.09 -9.89 -7.47
CA GLU A 112 -24.75 -9.21 -6.36
C GLU A 112 -25.19 -7.81 -6.80
N ALA A 113 -26.50 -7.60 -6.94
CA ALA A 113 -27.03 -6.28 -7.22
C ALA A 113 -27.09 -5.38 -5.98
N ARG A 114 -27.01 -4.07 -6.21
CA ARG A 114 -27.37 -3.06 -5.20
C ARG A 114 -28.86 -3.12 -4.91
N ASP A 115 -29.23 -2.81 -3.67
CA ASP A 115 -30.62 -2.66 -3.24
C ASP A 115 -30.76 -1.51 -2.24
N ALA A 116 -31.96 -1.28 -1.73
CA ALA A 116 -32.21 -0.22 -0.75
C ALA A 116 -31.39 -0.38 0.55
N ARG A 117 -31.01 -1.61 0.92
CA ARG A 117 -30.21 -1.92 2.12
C ARG A 117 -28.72 -1.74 1.86
N TYR A 118 -28.25 -1.99 0.64
CA TYR A 118 -26.86 -1.88 0.19
C TYR A 118 -26.79 -1.02 -1.10
N PRO A 119 -26.94 0.31 -0.97
CA PRO A 119 -27.18 1.20 -2.12
C PRO A 119 -25.92 1.60 -2.89
N PHE A 120 -24.72 1.20 -2.45
CA PHE A 120 -23.46 1.55 -3.11
C PHE A 120 -22.79 0.36 -3.77
N THR A 121 -22.13 0.60 -4.89
CA THR A 121 -21.17 -0.34 -5.47
C THR A 121 -19.81 -0.06 -4.86
N LEU A 122 -19.23 -1.05 -4.17
CA LEU A 122 -17.82 -1.04 -3.82
C LEU A 122 -17.00 -1.57 -5.00
N ASN A 123 -16.17 -0.71 -5.56
CA ASN A 123 -15.08 -1.11 -6.44
C ASN A 123 -13.78 -1.25 -5.64
N THR A 124 -12.95 -2.23 -6.00
CA THR A 124 -11.64 -2.43 -5.38
C THR A 124 -10.55 -2.33 -6.42
N GLY A 125 -9.39 -1.80 -6.03
CA GLY A 125 -8.26 -1.63 -6.94
C GLY A 125 -6.92 -1.69 -6.24
N ARG A 126 -5.90 -1.25 -6.97
CA ARG A 126 -4.52 -1.22 -6.50
C ARG A 126 -4.09 0.21 -6.23
N LEU A 127 -3.25 0.37 -5.22
CA LEU A 127 -2.45 1.56 -5.02
C LEU A 127 -1.15 1.38 -5.80
N ARG A 128 -0.70 2.48 -6.41
CA ARG A 128 0.51 2.53 -7.24
C ARG A 128 1.75 2.00 -6.50
N ASP A 129 1.94 2.42 -5.25
CA ASP A 129 3.16 2.17 -4.48
C ASP A 129 3.11 0.88 -3.66
N GLN A 130 2.03 0.09 -3.79
CA GLN A 130 1.80 -1.10 -2.98
C GLN A 130 1.68 -2.34 -3.85
N TRP A 131 2.38 -3.40 -3.46
CA TRP A 131 2.47 -4.63 -4.24
C TRP A 131 1.66 -5.75 -3.60
N HIS A 132 0.62 -6.21 -4.30
CA HIS A 132 -0.27 -7.31 -3.87
C HIS A 132 -0.71 -7.20 -2.40
N GLY A 133 -0.50 -8.22 -1.57
CA GLY A 133 -0.89 -8.22 -0.15
C GLY A 133 0.00 -7.37 0.75
N MET A 134 0.91 -6.54 0.17
CA MET A 134 1.91 -5.75 0.89
C MET A 134 2.93 -6.56 1.71
N SER A 135 3.10 -7.86 1.47
CA SER A 135 4.08 -8.68 2.21
C SER A 135 5.54 -8.22 2.09
N ARG A 136 5.84 -7.34 1.12
CA ARG A 136 7.14 -6.66 0.98
C ARG A 136 7.00 -5.14 1.11
N THR A 137 6.12 -4.52 0.33
CA THR A 137 5.96 -3.05 0.36
C THR A 137 5.43 -2.54 1.69
N GLY A 138 4.68 -3.37 2.41
CA GLY A 138 4.11 -3.06 3.72
C GLY A 138 5.09 -3.08 4.89
N THR A 139 6.35 -3.47 4.66
CA THR A 139 7.46 -3.31 5.61
C THR A 139 8.35 -2.11 5.27
N SER A 140 8.05 -1.38 4.19
CA SER A 140 8.82 -0.21 3.76
C SER A 140 7.99 1.05 3.97
N GLY A 141 8.37 1.87 4.96
CA GLY A 141 7.65 3.12 5.27
C GLY A 141 7.56 4.09 4.09
N ARG A 142 8.51 4.04 3.15
CA ARG A 142 8.51 4.87 1.93
C ARG A 142 7.34 4.54 0.99
N ALA A 143 6.87 3.30 0.97
CA ALA A 143 5.72 2.89 0.16
C ALA A 143 4.39 3.49 0.65
N PHE A 144 4.38 4.10 1.84
CA PHE A 144 3.22 4.76 2.45
C PHE A 144 3.24 6.28 2.26
N ALA A 145 4.23 6.83 1.52
CA ALA A 145 4.38 8.28 1.37
C ALA A 145 3.19 8.96 0.69
N HIS A 146 2.57 8.30 -0.30
CA HIS A 146 1.44 8.86 -1.06
C HIS A 146 0.08 8.55 -0.44
N VAL A 147 -0.12 7.30 -0.01
CA VAL A 147 -1.33 6.85 0.68
C VAL A 147 -0.89 6.18 1.97
N ALA A 148 -0.91 6.97 3.04
CA ALA A 148 -0.39 6.56 4.34
C ALA A 148 -1.33 5.59 5.07
N GLU A 149 -2.64 5.74 4.88
CA GLU A 149 -3.66 5.02 5.64
C GLU A 149 -4.82 4.61 4.71
N PRO A 150 -5.59 3.54 5.04
CA PRO A 150 -6.79 3.18 4.28
C PRO A 150 -7.85 4.28 4.39
N ALA A 151 -8.49 4.61 3.27
CA ALA A 151 -9.68 5.46 3.25
C ALA A 151 -10.64 5.01 2.14
N VAL A 152 -11.94 5.02 2.42
CA VAL A 152 -12.95 4.78 1.39
C VAL A 152 -13.22 6.08 0.63
N GLN A 153 -12.99 6.06 -0.67
CA GLN A 153 -13.25 7.19 -1.55
C GLN A 153 -14.73 7.26 -1.91
N MET A 154 -15.29 8.46 -1.85
CA MET A 154 -16.71 8.71 -2.06
C MET A 154 -16.94 10.05 -2.74
N HIS A 155 -17.93 10.10 -3.64
CA HIS A 155 -18.29 11.32 -4.33
C HIS A 155 -18.81 12.40 -3.35
N PRO A 156 -18.40 13.68 -3.47
CA PRO A 156 -18.78 14.75 -2.54
C PRO A 156 -20.29 14.92 -2.34
N ARG A 157 -21.11 14.70 -3.39
CA ARG A 157 -22.58 14.77 -3.28
C ARG A 157 -23.16 13.69 -2.37
N ASP A 158 -22.61 12.47 -2.41
CA ASP A 158 -23.10 11.39 -1.55
C ASP A 158 -22.62 11.57 -0.11
N MET A 159 -21.42 12.13 0.08
CA MET A 159 -20.96 12.56 1.40
C MET A 159 -21.87 13.64 1.99
N ALA A 160 -22.20 14.68 1.23
CA ALA A 160 -23.07 15.78 1.67
C ALA A 160 -24.47 15.28 2.08
N ARG A 161 -25.08 14.41 1.27
CA ARG A 161 -26.38 13.76 1.57
C ARG A 161 -26.36 12.95 2.86
N ARG A 162 -25.18 12.50 3.29
CA ARG A 162 -24.96 11.70 4.50
C ARG A 162 -24.33 12.47 5.64
N GLN A 163 -24.13 13.78 5.49
CA GLN A 163 -23.49 14.65 6.48
C GLN A 163 -22.11 14.13 6.89
N LEU A 164 -21.35 13.64 5.91
CA LEU A 164 -19.99 13.12 6.10
C LEU A 164 -18.94 14.16 5.68
N GLU A 165 -17.95 14.36 6.53
CA GLU A 165 -16.76 15.15 6.23
C GLU A 165 -15.55 14.25 5.95
N ALA A 166 -14.55 14.78 5.26
CA ALA A 166 -13.33 14.02 5.00
C ALA A 166 -12.63 13.69 6.32
N GLY A 167 -12.27 12.42 6.51
CA GLY A 167 -11.68 11.91 7.75
C GLY A 167 -12.71 11.36 8.76
N ASP A 168 -14.01 11.58 8.57
CA ASP A 168 -15.03 10.90 9.37
C ASP A 168 -14.89 9.38 9.24
N LEU A 169 -14.97 8.67 10.36
CA LEU A 169 -15.00 7.21 10.35
C LEU A 169 -16.38 6.74 9.90
N VAL A 170 -16.39 5.80 8.97
CA VAL A 170 -17.61 5.15 8.48
C VAL A 170 -17.52 3.65 8.63
N GLN A 171 -18.62 3.06 9.05
CA GLN A 171 -18.84 1.63 8.99
C GLN A 171 -19.25 1.26 7.56
N LEU A 172 -18.36 0.57 6.86
CA LEU A 172 -18.56 0.06 5.50
C LEU A 172 -18.96 -1.42 5.61
N THR A 173 -20.21 -1.73 5.22
CA THR A 173 -20.81 -3.05 5.45
C THR A 173 -21.34 -3.64 4.15
N SER A 174 -20.98 -4.90 3.87
CA SER A 174 -21.60 -5.74 2.84
C SER A 174 -22.53 -6.79 3.47
N ARG A 175 -23.06 -7.72 2.68
CA ARG A 175 -23.80 -8.89 3.22
C ARG A 175 -22.94 -9.86 4.02
N ARG A 176 -21.61 -9.78 3.89
CA ARG A 176 -20.65 -10.76 4.44
C ARG A 176 -19.91 -10.26 5.66
N GLY A 177 -19.70 -8.95 5.74
CA GLY A 177 -18.89 -8.39 6.81
C GLY A 177 -18.95 -6.88 6.83
N SER A 178 -18.23 -6.32 7.79
CA SER A 178 -18.12 -4.89 7.99
C SER A 178 -16.68 -4.54 8.33
N ILE A 179 -16.25 -3.35 7.94
CA ILE A 179 -15.02 -2.71 8.41
C ILE A 179 -15.32 -1.27 8.82
N VAL A 180 -14.39 -0.62 9.50
CA VAL A 180 -14.44 0.82 9.80
C VAL A 180 -13.24 1.46 9.13
N VAL A 181 -13.47 2.53 8.37
CA VAL A 181 -12.43 3.27 7.65
C VAL A 181 -12.78 4.76 7.60
N PRO A 182 -11.82 5.68 7.52
CA PRO A 182 -12.11 7.07 7.23
C PRO A 182 -12.65 7.23 5.80
N VAL A 183 -13.53 8.21 5.59
CA VAL A 183 -14.01 8.59 4.27
C VAL A 183 -13.14 9.67 3.66
N GLN A 184 -12.87 9.56 2.36
CA GLN A 184 -12.12 10.53 1.56
C GLN A 184 -13.00 11.03 0.40
N ARG A 185 -12.92 12.33 0.13
CA ARG A 185 -13.59 12.95 -1.02
C ARG A 185 -12.90 12.54 -2.31
N ASP A 186 -13.68 12.13 -3.30
CA ASP A 186 -13.20 11.88 -4.66
C ASP A 186 -14.28 12.28 -5.67
N ALA A 187 -14.02 13.35 -6.43
CA ALA A 187 -14.95 13.86 -7.43
C ALA A 187 -14.92 13.09 -8.75
N ASP A 188 -13.92 12.22 -8.96
CA ASP A 188 -13.78 11.40 -10.16
C ASP A 188 -14.68 10.15 -10.10
N LEU A 189 -15.18 9.80 -8.91
CA LEU A 189 -16.14 8.71 -8.72
C LEU A 189 -17.56 9.12 -9.11
N ALA A 190 -18.28 8.22 -9.78
CA ALA A 190 -19.70 8.42 -10.03
C ALA A 190 -20.51 8.31 -8.71
N PRO A 191 -21.58 9.12 -8.53
CA PRO A 191 -22.49 8.95 -7.41
C PRO A 191 -23.06 7.53 -7.30
N GLY A 192 -23.20 7.01 -6.08
CA GLY A 192 -23.61 5.63 -5.81
C GLY A 192 -22.48 4.61 -5.94
N GLN A 193 -21.24 5.05 -6.17
CA GLN A 193 -20.04 4.20 -6.17
C GLN A 193 -19.06 4.66 -5.09
N VAL A 194 -18.33 3.69 -4.53
CA VAL A 194 -17.23 3.93 -3.60
C VAL A 194 -16.03 3.09 -4.01
N PHE A 195 -14.83 3.56 -3.69
CA PHE A 195 -13.59 2.85 -3.96
C PHE A 195 -12.79 2.62 -2.68
N LEU A 196 -12.24 1.42 -2.53
CA LEU A 196 -11.27 1.12 -1.48
C LEU A 196 -10.24 0.14 -2.02
N ALA A 197 -8.95 0.47 -1.83
CA ALA A 197 -7.89 -0.37 -2.34
C ALA A 197 -7.82 -1.73 -1.63
N MET A 198 -7.62 -2.80 -2.38
CA MET A 198 -7.67 -4.18 -1.87
C MET A 198 -6.52 -4.55 -0.92
N HIS A 199 -5.46 -3.75 -0.89
CA HIS A 199 -4.23 -4.03 -0.16
C HIS A 199 -4.41 -4.06 1.36
N TRP A 200 -5.44 -3.40 1.88
CA TRP A 200 -5.64 -3.20 3.31
C TRP A 200 -6.23 -4.46 3.96
N GLY A 201 -5.33 -5.39 4.29
CA GLY A 201 -5.60 -6.60 5.07
C GLY A 201 -5.58 -6.37 6.58
N SER A 202 -5.83 -7.44 7.35
CA SER A 202 -5.76 -7.47 8.82
C SER A 202 -4.37 -7.15 9.38
N GLU A 203 -3.36 -7.10 8.52
CA GLU A 203 -2.02 -6.65 8.89
C GLU A 203 -1.94 -5.15 9.17
N TYR A 204 -2.78 -4.34 8.52
CA TYR A 204 -2.72 -2.87 8.56
C TYR A 204 -4.01 -2.22 9.02
N LEU A 205 -5.14 -2.88 8.80
CA LEU A 205 -6.48 -2.42 9.15
C LEU A 205 -7.11 -3.43 10.10
N GLY A 206 -7.59 -2.96 11.24
CA GLY A 206 -8.23 -3.82 12.24
C GLY A 206 -9.30 -3.09 13.03
N GLY A 207 -9.63 -3.68 14.17
CA GLY A 207 -10.69 -3.27 15.07
C GLY A 207 -11.64 -4.43 15.36
N ARG A 208 -12.76 -4.14 16.01
CA ARG A 208 -13.83 -5.09 16.31
C ARG A 208 -15.19 -4.49 15.97
N SER A 209 -16.09 -5.36 15.54
CA SER A 209 -17.50 -5.02 15.40
C SER A 209 -18.16 -4.82 16.77
N SER A 210 -19.36 -4.25 16.78
CA SER A 210 -20.18 -4.07 18.00
C SER A 210 -20.51 -5.38 18.72
N VAL A 211 -20.47 -6.52 18.02
CA VAL A 211 -20.68 -7.87 18.59
C VAL A 211 -19.37 -8.58 18.95
N GLY A 212 -18.24 -7.86 18.92
CA GLY A 212 -16.97 -8.36 19.40
C GLY A 212 -16.19 -9.25 18.42
N THR A 213 -16.63 -9.39 17.17
CA THR A 213 -15.87 -10.09 16.13
C THR A 213 -14.76 -9.18 15.58
N PRO A 214 -13.50 -9.63 15.48
CA PRO A 214 -12.43 -8.89 14.81
C PRO A 214 -12.82 -8.50 13.38
N LEU A 215 -12.55 -7.27 13.00
CA LEU A 215 -12.75 -6.80 11.63
C LEU A 215 -11.67 -7.42 10.74
N ALA A 216 -12.09 -7.86 9.56
CA ALA A 216 -11.19 -8.37 8.54
C ALA A 216 -10.73 -7.24 7.60
N GLY A 217 -9.86 -7.57 6.64
CA GLY A 217 -9.45 -6.64 5.58
C GLY A 217 -10.52 -6.38 4.53
N VAL A 218 -10.21 -5.54 3.55
CA VAL A 218 -11.13 -5.10 2.48
C VAL A 218 -11.76 -6.26 1.71
N ASN A 219 -11.00 -7.33 1.45
CA ASN A 219 -11.51 -8.50 0.74
C ASN A 219 -12.61 -9.26 1.48
N ALA A 220 -12.81 -9.05 2.79
CA ALA A 220 -13.95 -9.63 3.49
C ALA A 220 -15.30 -9.02 3.06
N LEU A 221 -15.26 -7.86 2.40
CA LEU A 221 -16.47 -7.23 1.85
C LEU A 221 -16.85 -7.81 0.48
N THR A 222 -15.96 -8.50 -0.24
CA THR A 222 -16.18 -8.94 -1.63
C THR A 222 -16.98 -10.24 -1.71
N THR A 223 -17.59 -10.49 -2.87
CA THR A 223 -18.45 -11.66 -3.10
C THR A 223 -17.63 -12.95 -3.34
N PRO A 224 -18.10 -14.13 -2.89
CA PRO A 224 -17.50 -15.43 -3.25
C PRO A 224 -17.90 -15.90 -4.66
N ALA A 225 -18.71 -15.12 -5.38
CA ALA A 225 -19.08 -15.42 -6.76
C ALA A 225 -17.82 -15.50 -7.64
N ARG A 226 -17.82 -16.49 -8.53
CA ARG A 226 -16.73 -16.76 -9.45
C ARG A 226 -17.25 -17.21 -10.80
N CYS A 227 -16.46 -16.98 -11.84
CA CYS A 227 -16.73 -17.56 -13.15
C CYS A 227 -16.77 -19.11 -13.03
N PRO A 228 -17.80 -19.79 -13.57
CA PRO A 228 -17.87 -21.25 -13.55
C PRO A 228 -16.74 -21.91 -14.35
N ASP A 229 -16.22 -21.24 -15.38
CA ASP A 229 -15.20 -21.79 -16.28
C ASP A 229 -13.78 -21.52 -15.77
N SER A 230 -13.47 -20.26 -15.43
CA SER A 230 -12.10 -19.86 -15.03
C SER A 230 -11.88 -19.85 -13.52
N HIS A 231 -12.96 -19.98 -12.72
CA HIS A 231 -12.95 -19.80 -11.27
C HIS A 231 -12.41 -18.45 -10.77
N GLN A 232 -12.30 -17.45 -11.66
CA GLN A 232 -11.92 -16.10 -11.29
C GLN A 232 -13.02 -15.42 -10.46
N PRO A 233 -12.70 -14.83 -9.30
CA PRO A 233 -13.67 -14.20 -8.41
C PRO A 233 -14.12 -12.82 -8.91
N GLU A 234 -15.36 -12.45 -8.62
CA GLU A 234 -15.95 -11.15 -8.96
C GLU A 234 -15.56 -10.06 -7.94
N LEU A 235 -14.29 -9.65 -7.95
CA LEU A 235 -13.74 -8.72 -6.93
C LEU A 235 -14.03 -7.23 -7.21
N LYS A 236 -14.57 -6.90 -8.38
CA LYS A 236 -14.81 -5.51 -8.83
C LYS A 236 -16.21 -4.99 -8.53
N HIS A 237 -17.01 -5.80 -7.85
CA HIS A 237 -18.34 -5.42 -7.42
C HIS A 237 -18.67 -6.05 -6.06
N ALA A 238 -19.12 -5.24 -5.12
CA ALA A 238 -19.85 -5.68 -3.95
C ALA A 238 -20.89 -4.61 -3.59
N ALA A 239 -22.11 -5.03 -3.28
CA ALA A 239 -23.11 -4.11 -2.78
C ALA A 239 -22.83 -3.80 -1.31
N VAL A 240 -22.69 -2.52 -0.99
CA VAL A 240 -22.34 -2.05 0.36
C VAL A 240 -23.25 -0.92 0.83
N LYS A 241 -23.28 -0.73 2.14
CA LYS A 241 -23.81 0.47 2.80
C LYS A 241 -22.73 1.14 3.64
N LEU A 242 -22.88 2.44 3.82
CA LEU A 242 -21.98 3.28 4.60
C LEU A 242 -22.81 4.04 5.65
N LEU A 243 -22.40 3.93 6.91
CA LEU A 243 -22.97 4.67 8.05
C LEU A 243 -21.84 5.36 8.81
N LYS A 244 -22.09 6.55 9.36
CA LYS A 244 -21.12 7.22 10.24
C LYS A 244 -20.87 6.35 11.48
N ALA A 245 -19.61 6.19 11.86
CA ALA A 245 -19.20 5.46 13.04
C ALA A 245 -18.93 6.46 14.18
N GLU A 246 -19.82 6.51 15.16
CA GLU A 246 -19.70 7.39 16.33
C GLU A 246 -18.66 6.82 17.32
N LEU A 247 -17.39 7.19 17.10
CA LEU A 247 -16.25 6.75 17.90
C LEU A 247 -15.54 8.01 18.47
N PRO A 248 -16.08 8.63 19.53
CA PRO A 248 -15.60 9.92 20.02
C PRO A 248 -14.22 9.85 20.67
N TRP A 249 -13.82 8.68 21.16
CA TRP A 249 -12.47 8.49 21.69
C TRP A 249 -11.52 8.10 20.56
N THR A 250 -10.50 8.92 20.31
CA THR A 250 -9.50 8.68 19.26
C THR A 250 -8.09 8.62 19.85
N LEU A 251 -7.23 7.86 19.18
CA LEU A 251 -5.81 7.78 19.48
C LEU A 251 -5.00 7.91 18.20
N LEU A 252 -3.91 8.67 18.29
CA LEU A 252 -2.85 8.70 17.31
C LEU A 252 -1.51 8.65 18.04
N ALA A 253 -0.67 7.70 17.65
CA ALA A 253 0.69 7.59 18.15
C ALA A 253 1.67 7.34 16.99
N GLN A 254 2.86 7.90 17.10
CA GLN A 254 3.95 7.66 16.16
C GLN A 254 5.27 7.58 16.90
N ALA A 255 6.20 6.77 16.41
CA ALA A 255 7.57 6.76 16.88
C ALA A 255 8.53 6.49 15.73
N TRP A 256 9.63 7.25 15.70
CA TRP A 256 10.83 6.81 15.02
C TRP A 256 11.50 5.70 15.83
N LEU A 257 11.90 4.62 15.16
CA LEU A 257 12.51 3.45 15.76
C LEU A 257 13.67 2.96 14.90
N PRO A 258 14.70 2.32 15.49
CA PRO A 258 15.67 1.56 14.71
C PRO A 258 14.96 0.54 13.79
N PRO A 259 15.45 0.27 12.56
CA PRO A 259 14.73 -0.57 11.59
C PRO A 259 14.35 -1.96 12.12
N ASP A 260 15.24 -2.61 12.88
CA ASP A 260 15.01 -3.91 13.50
C ASP A 260 13.93 -3.89 14.60
N ARG A 261 13.72 -2.74 15.23
CA ARG A 261 12.69 -2.50 16.25
C ARG A 261 11.38 -2.03 15.63
N ALA A 262 11.41 -1.27 14.53
CA ALA A 262 10.23 -0.75 13.87
C ALA A 262 9.29 -1.89 13.46
N LEU A 263 9.81 -2.93 12.78
CA LEU A 263 9.00 -4.07 12.37
C LEU A 263 8.41 -4.82 13.58
N ARG A 264 9.20 -5.09 14.61
CA ARG A 264 8.71 -5.76 15.84
C ARG A 264 7.67 -4.91 16.58
N ALA A 265 7.84 -3.59 16.61
CA ALA A 265 6.87 -2.68 17.20
C ALA A 265 5.56 -2.73 16.41
N GLN A 266 5.61 -2.70 15.08
CA GLN A 266 4.44 -2.88 14.22
C GLN A 266 3.72 -4.20 14.50
N GLU A 267 4.44 -5.32 14.60
CA GLU A 267 3.85 -6.63 14.92
C GLU A 267 3.15 -6.65 16.28
N ARG A 268 3.78 -6.05 17.30
CA ARG A 268 3.22 -5.96 18.66
C ARG A 268 2.00 -5.05 18.71
N LEU A 269 2.03 -3.90 18.04
CA LEU A 269 0.89 -2.97 17.97
C LEU A 269 -0.27 -3.58 17.16
N ARG A 270 0.04 -4.28 16.07
CA ARG A 270 -0.94 -5.04 15.27
C ARG A 270 -1.73 -6.02 16.13
N ALA A 271 -1.07 -6.73 17.06
CA ALA A 271 -1.73 -7.65 17.98
C ALA A 271 -2.72 -6.95 18.95
N LEU A 272 -2.57 -5.64 19.16
CA LEU A 272 -3.46 -4.83 20.00
C LEU A 272 -4.64 -4.23 19.21
N MET A 273 -4.60 -4.20 17.89
CA MET A 273 -5.66 -3.60 17.06
C MET A 273 -7.06 -4.15 17.33
N PRO A 274 -7.27 -5.45 17.60
CA PRO A 274 -8.58 -5.95 17.99
C PRO A 274 -9.12 -5.34 19.28
N GLN A 275 -8.33 -4.67 20.12
CA GLN A 275 -8.85 -4.04 21.34
C GLN A 275 -9.62 -2.73 21.08
N PHE A 276 -9.69 -2.27 19.83
CA PHE A 276 -10.37 -1.03 19.43
C PHE A 276 -11.53 -1.30 18.48
N ALA A 277 -12.43 -0.34 18.30
CA ALA A 277 -13.49 -0.43 17.29
C ALA A 277 -12.94 -0.16 15.88
N PHE A 278 -11.94 0.72 15.79
CA PHE A 278 -11.15 1.00 14.59
C PHE A 278 -9.68 1.05 14.96
N ALA A 279 -8.82 0.42 14.15
CA ALA A 279 -7.39 0.57 14.27
C ALA A 279 -6.65 0.48 12.94
N VAL A 280 -5.61 1.27 12.79
CA VAL A 280 -4.67 1.24 11.66
C VAL A 280 -3.25 1.24 12.22
N CYS A 281 -2.42 0.31 11.77
CA CYS A 281 -1.00 0.23 12.12
C CYS A 281 -0.14 0.12 10.85
N VAL A 282 0.60 1.17 10.53
CA VAL A 282 1.36 1.30 9.28
C VAL A 282 2.76 1.83 9.54
N PRO A 283 3.77 1.42 8.75
CA PRO A 283 5.07 2.05 8.81
C PRO A 283 5.03 3.43 8.13
N PHE A 284 5.99 4.27 8.47
CA PHE A 284 6.33 5.49 7.73
C PHE A 284 7.85 5.64 7.72
N ALA A 285 8.38 6.45 6.80
CA ALA A 285 9.81 6.66 6.67
C ALA A 285 10.15 8.15 6.56
N SER A 286 11.41 8.49 6.89
CA SER A 286 11.92 9.83 6.65
C SER A 286 12.02 10.11 5.14
N ARG A 287 12.04 11.40 4.82
CA ARG A 287 12.24 11.92 3.47
C ARG A 287 13.72 11.79 3.09
N SER A 288 14.13 10.64 2.56
CA SER A 288 15.46 10.45 1.96
C SER A 288 15.36 9.97 0.51
N THR A 289 16.39 10.27 -0.29
CA THR A 289 16.56 9.72 -1.63
C THR A 289 16.86 8.22 -1.54
N LEU A 290 16.81 7.48 -2.66
CA LEU A 290 17.26 6.08 -2.66
C LEU A 290 18.76 5.96 -2.33
N ASP A 291 19.54 6.97 -2.74
CA ASP A 291 21.00 6.98 -2.59
C ASP A 291 21.44 7.24 -1.14
N ASP A 292 20.65 8.01 -0.37
CA ASP A 292 20.89 8.27 1.07
C ASP A 292 20.16 7.29 2.01
N SER A 293 19.97 6.04 1.59
CA SER A 293 19.25 5.03 2.38
C SER A 293 19.85 4.79 3.77
N ALA A 294 21.15 5.01 3.96
CA ALA A 294 21.84 4.90 5.25
C ALA A 294 21.37 5.91 6.31
N GLN A 295 20.76 7.03 5.88
CA GLN A 295 20.18 8.05 6.76
C GLN A 295 18.65 7.95 6.87
N ALA A 296 18.04 6.96 6.20
CA ALA A 296 16.61 6.73 6.27
C ALA A 296 16.21 6.31 7.69
N ARG A 297 15.17 6.95 8.22
CA ARG A 297 14.56 6.58 9.50
C ARG A 297 13.28 5.84 9.21
N ASP A 298 13.05 4.76 9.94
CA ASP A 298 11.79 4.03 9.92
C ASP A 298 10.98 4.36 11.18
N GLY A 299 9.68 4.43 11.02
CA GLY A 299 8.77 4.68 12.10
C GLY A 299 7.49 3.87 11.95
N VAL A 300 6.72 3.81 13.04
CA VAL A 300 5.42 3.15 13.08
C VAL A 300 4.36 4.13 13.54
N LEU A 301 3.24 4.17 12.82
CA LEU A 301 2.04 4.93 13.13
C LEU A 301 0.96 3.97 13.60
N LEU A 302 0.39 4.25 14.77
CA LEU A 302 -0.83 3.61 15.24
C LEU A 302 -1.94 4.67 15.33
N ARG A 303 -3.07 4.41 14.69
CA ARG A 303 -4.31 5.17 14.85
C ARG A 303 -5.39 4.25 15.37
N CYS A 304 -6.15 4.69 16.36
CA CYS A 304 -7.28 3.93 16.87
C CYS A 304 -8.49 4.83 17.15
N ALA A 305 -9.66 4.22 17.21
CA ALA A 305 -10.85 4.86 17.76
C ALA A 305 -11.74 3.83 18.50
N ALA A 306 -12.46 4.32 19.50
CA ALA A 306 -13.34 3.54 20.34
C ALA A 306 -14.55 4.38 20.78
N ALA A 307 -15.62 3.70 21.21
CA ALA A 307 -16.80 4.35 21.78
C ALA A 307 -16.47 4.99 23.14
N GLU A 308 -15.63 4.31 23.93
CA GLU A 308 -15.21 4.71 25.27
C GLU A 308 -13.67 4.61 25.41
N PRO A 309 -13.06 5.33 26.36
CA PRO A 309 -11.65 5.17 26.67
C PRO A 309 -11.32 3.70 27.02
N PRO A 310 -10.26 3.11 26.42
CA PRO A 310 -9.82 1.77 26.77
C PRO A 310 -9.15 1.76 28.16
N ALA A 311 -8.89 0.56 28.68
CA ALA A 311 -8.18 0.39 29.94
C ALA A 311 -6.79 1.05 29.92
N ASP A 312 -6.40 1.71 31.03
CA ASP A 312 -5.11 2.39 31.21
C ASP A 312 -3.91 1.46 30.91
N ALA A 313 -4.04 0.16 31.19
CA ALA A 313 -3.02 -0.86 30.93
C ALA A 313 -2.74 -1.05 29.43
N LEU A 314 -3.77 -0.94 28.58
CA LEU A 314 -3.61 -1.01 27.13
C LEU A 314 -2.82 0.19 26.61
N LEU A 315 -3.15 1.39 27.10
CA LEU A 315 -2.42 2.62 26.75
C LEU A 315 -0.96 2.57 27.21
N ALA A 316 -0.71 2.05 28.42
CA ALA A 316 0.65 1.86 28.93
C ALA A 316 1.45 0.87 28.06
N THR A 317 0.82 -0.20 27.57
CA THR A 317 1.47 -1.16 26.67
C THR A 317 1.84 -0.52 25.33
N ILE A 318 0.96 0.31 24.76
CA ILE A 318 1.26 1.07 23.54
C ILE A 318 2.45 2.01 23.78
N GLU A 319 2.45 2.74 24.89
CA GLU A 319 3.57 3.62 25.25
C GLU A 319 4.89 2.85 25.37
N GLN A 320 4.89 1.68 26.02
CA GLN A 320 6.07 0.84 26.15
C GLN A 320 6.59 0.35 24.79
N ILE A 321 5.70 -0.08 23.88
CA ILE A 321 6.10 -0.51 22.54
C ILE A 321 6.78 0.63 21.77
N LEU A 322 6.27 1.86 21.92
CA LEU A 322 6.80 3.06 21.27
C LEU A 322 7.97 3.71 22.04
N GLY A 323 8.34 3.17 23.19
CA GLY A 323 9.38 3.69 24.07
C GLY A 323 9.05 5.07 24.68
N LEU A 324 7.76 5.34 24.90
CA LEU A 324 7.24 6.53 25.58
C LEU A 324 7.25 6.40 27.11
N ASP A 325 7.59 5.23 27.65
CA ASP A 325 7.80 4.94 29.08
C ASP A 325 9.20 5.32 29.58
N ALA A 326 10.07 5.81 28.70
CA ALA A 326 11.42 6.26 29.04
C ALA A 326 11.42 7.52 29.94
N THR A 327 12.58 7.78 30.56
CA THR A 327 12.84 9.03 31.27
C THR A 327 12.85 10.22 30.30
N GLY A 328 12.47 11.41 30.78
CA GLY A 328 12.47 12.64 29.96
C GLY A 328 11.28 12.81 29.00
N VAL A 329 10.27 11.93 29.06
CA VAL A 329 9.04 12.06 28.28
C VAL A 329 8.10 13.08 28.92
N LEU A 330 7.68 14.09 28.15
CA LEU A 330 6.66 15.05 28.60
C LEU A 330 5.30 14.36 28.61
N ARG A 331 4.55 14.50 29.70
CA ARG A 331 3.28 13.78 29.89
C ARG A 331 2.18 14.69 30.39
N TYR A 332 0.96 14.44 29.90
CA TYR A 332 -0.29 14.99 30.41
C TYR A 332 -1.33 13.87 30.44
N ALA A 333 -2.07 13.75 31.54
CA ALA A 333 -3.14 12.77 31.67
C ALA A 333 -4.32 13.40 32.42
N ASP A 334 -5.51 13.27 31.85
CA ASP A 334 -6.78 13.62 32.47
C ASP A 334 -7.66 12.38 32.41
N ARG A 335 -7.71 11.66 33.54
CA ARG A 335 -8.49 10.42 33.67
C ARG A 335 -9.99 10.67 33.57
N GLN A 336 -10.47 11.82 34.03
CA GLN A 336 -11.90 12.14 33.98
C GLN A 336 -12.37 12.34 32.53
N ARG A 337 -11.51 12.92 31.69
CA ARG A 337 -11.78 13.12 30.26
C ARG A 337 -11.25 12.00 29.36
N GLY A 338 -10.65 10.95 29.94
CA GLY A 338 -10.02 9.86 29.18
C GLY A 338 -8.89 10.31 28.26
N GLN A 339 -8.21 11.43 28.59
CA GLN A 339 -7.16 12.02 27.78
C GLN A 339 -5.77 11.64 28.27
N ARG A 340 -4.87 11.34 27.32
CA ARG A 340 -3.48 11.03 27.61
C ARG A 340 -2.59 11.54 26.49
N ARG A 341 -1.49 12.18 26.86
CA ARG A 341 -0.48 12.72 25.95
C ARG A 341 0.91 12.38 26.46
N ALA A 342 1.75 11.88 25.57
CA ALA A 342 3.15 11.60 25.84
C ALA A 342 4.00 12.09 24.67
N MET A 343 5.12 12.77 24.95
CA MET A 343 6.04 13.33 23.95
C MET A 343 7.47 12.98 24.34
N ARG A 344 8.13 12.12 23.56
CA ARG A 344 9.55 11.81 23.76
C ARG A 344 10.39 12.73 22.90
N LEU A 345 11.26 13.48 23.55
CA LEU A 345 12.19 14.41 22.92
C LEU A 345 13.61 13.87 23.02
N ALA A 346 14.44 14.12 22.01
CA ALA A 346 15.87 13.82 22.05
C ALA A 346 16.65 14.96 21.38
N GLU A 347 17.86 15.23 21.86
CA GLU A 347 18.75 16.19 21.21
C GLU A 347 19.54 15.51 20.10
N HIS A 348 19.43 16.02 18.88
CA HIS A 348 20.22 15.59 17.72
C HIS A 348 20.88 16.82 17.10
N ASN A 349 22.22 16.85 17.01
CA ASN A 349 22.99 17.94 16.40
C ASN A 349 22.60 19.35 16.94
N ALA A 350 22.49 19.50 18.26
CA ALA A 350 22.08 20.73 18.97
C ALA A 350 20.62 21.19 18.75
N GLU A 351 19.82 20.44 17.99
CA GLU A 351 18.38 20.65 17.83
C GLU A 351 17.58 19.64 18.66
N LEU A 352 16.45 20.08 19.23
CA LEU A 352 15.57 19.20 19.99
C LEU A 352 14.58 18.56 19.01
N ARG A 353 14.52 17.22 18.94
CA ARG A 353 13.65 16.50 18.00
C ARG A 353 12.54 15.77 18.74
N LEU A 354 11.35 15.74 18.14
CA LEU A 354 10.25 14.89 18.59
C LEU A 354 10.42 13.50 18.00
N GLU A 355 10.73 12.53 18.86
CA GLU A 355 11.11 11.16 18.50
C GLU A 355 9.95 10.18 18.56
N ALA A 356 9.00 10.43 19.47
CA ALA A 356 7.75 9.69 19.55
C ALA A 356 6.69 10.55 20.21
N PHE A 357 5.43 10.29 19.88
CA PHE A 357 4.30 10.86 20.61
C PHE A 357 3.12 9.89 20.69
N LEU A 358 2.24 10.15 21.66
CA LEU A 358 0.90 9.59 21.76
C LEU A 358 -0.07 10.70 22.11
N LEU A 359 -1.18 10.76 21.37
CA LEU A 359 -2.36 11.60 21.62
C LEU A 359 -3.55 10.66 21.76
N ALA A 360 -4.19 10.62 22.92
CA ALA A 360 -5.33 9.75 23.19
C ALA A 360 -6.45 10.52 23.88
N GLY A 361 -7.70 10.21 23.51
CA GLY A 361 -8.92 10.92 23.96
C GLY A 361 -9.15 12.28 23.30
N ASP A 362 -8.10 12.92 22.80
CA ASP A 362 -8.18 14.13 21.97
C ASP A 362 -7.01 14.16 20.97
N THR A 363 -7.31 13.92 19.70
CA THR A 363 -6.34 13.96 18.61
C THR A 363 -6.41 15.24 17.77
N ARG A 364 -7.05 16.32 18.22
CA ARG A 364 -7.18 17.56 17.44
C ARG A 364 -5.84 18.16 17.03
N ALA A 365 -4.82 17.99 17.87
CA ALA A 365 -3.45 18.43 17.61
C ALA A 365 -2.68 17.56 16.60
N GLN A 366 -3.29 16.49 16.06
CA GLN A 366 -2.61 15.50 15.22
C GLN A 366 -1.86 16.12 14.03
N SER A 367 -2.50 17.03 13.30
CA SER A 367 -1.96 17.49 12.01
C SER A 367 -0.59 18.13 12.20
N TRP A 368 -0.44 19.00 13.19
CA TRP A 368 0.78 19.75 13.37
C TRP A 368 1.83 18.97 14.17
N ILE A 369 1.43 18.13 15.13
CA ILE A 369 2.37 17.26 15.88
C ILE A 369 2.99 16.21 14.95
N GLN A 370 2.21 15.63 14.04
CA GLN A 370 2.73 14.75 12.99
C GLN A 370 3.76 15.47 12.12
N THR A 371 3.49 16.71 11.71
CA THR A 371 4.45 17.51 10.94
C THR A 371 5.75 17.77 11.71
N VAL A 372 5.68 18.10 13.00
CA VAL A 372 6.89 18.29 13.84
C VAL A 372 7.74 17.02 13.88
N LEU A 373 7.13 15.85 14.10
CA LEU A 373 7.84 14.58 14.15
C LEU A 373 8.39 14.15 12.77
N GLN A 374 7.55 14.15 11.74
CA GLN A 374 7.89 13.56 10.44
C GLN A 374 8.83 14.43 9.62
N ASP A 375 8.69 15.76 9.69
CA ASP A 375 9.62 16.69 9.04
C ASP A 375 10.85 16.97 9.92
N GLN A 376 10.95 16.33 11.09
CA GLN A 376 12.04 16.50 12.05
C GLN A 376 12.30 17.98 12.37
N ARG A 377 11.27 18.74 12.73
CA ARG A 377 11.41 20.17 13.07
C ARG A 377 12.02 20.33 14.47
N ASP A 378 12.65 21.47 14.73
CA ASP A 378 13.14 21.79 16.07
C ASP A 378 11.94 21.96 17.02
N ALA A 379 11.82 21.05 17.96
CA ALA A 379 10.77 20.98 18.96
C ALA A 379 10.96 22.02 20.08
N ARG A 380 12.14 22.66 20.18
CA ARG A 380 12.43 23.65 21.21
C ARG A 380 11.47 24.84 21.18
N ALA A 381 11.04 25.24 19.99
CA ALA A 381 10.07 26.32 19.79
C ALA A 381 8.69 26.04 20.40
N PHE A 382 8.34 24.77 20.62
CA PHE A 382 7.04 24.36 21.18
C PHE A 382 7.12 24.05 22.68
N GLY A 383 8.20 23.41 23.14
CA GLY A 383 8.38 23.03 24.54
C GLY A 383 7.17 22.28 25.11
N ARG A 384 6.60 22.78 26.22
CA ARG A 384 5.41 22.18 26.85
C ARG A 384 4.13 22.33 26.02
N GLN A 385 4.09 23.24 25.04
CA GLN A 385 2.93 23.42 24.18
C GLN A 385 2.67 22.21 23.28
N LEU A 386 3.64 21.29 23.14
CA LEU A 386 3.42 19.96 22.55
C LEU A 386 2.29 19.18 23.23
N LEU A 387 2.03 19.43 24.52
CA LEU A 387 0.95 18.79 25.26
C LEU A 387 -0.41 19.49 25.09
N ALA A 388 -0.47 20.65 24.43
CA ALA A 388 -1.71 21.43 24.34
C ALA A 388 -2.75 20.78 23.40
N PRO A 389 -4.03 20.69 23.81
CA PRO A 389 -5.11 20.11 23.02
C PRO A 389 -5.69 21.08 21.98
N VAL A 390 -4.81 21.72 21.20
CA VAL A 390 -5.18 22.73 20.20
C VAL A 390 -4.98 22.21 18.78
N ALA A 391 -5.97 22.45 17.91
CA ALA A 391 -5.90 22.04 16.51
C ALA A 391 -4.90 22.88 15.69
N ARG A 392 -4.73 24.15 16.05
CA ARG A 392 -3.78 25.06 15.42
C ARG A 392 -2.44 25.01 16.15
N ALA A 393 -1.35 24.93 15.39
CA ALA A 393 0.00 24.98 15.93
C ALA A 393 0.22 26.32 16.69
N PRO A 394 0.79 26.28 17.90
CA PRO A 394 1.12 27.48 18.67
C PRO A 394 2.18 28.38 18.01
N ALA A 395 3.04 27.79 17.16
CA ALA A 395 4.03 28.47 16.35
C ALA A 395 3.78 28.18 14.87
N ALA A 396 4.31 29.02 13.98
CA ALA A 396 4.16 28.84 12.54
C ALA A 396 4.84 27.54 12.09
N ILE A 397 4.06 26.67 11.43
CA ILE A 397 4.54 25.43 10.81
C ILE A 397 4.16 25.50 9.35
N ALA A 398 5.15 25.51 8.47
CA ALA A 398 4.90 25.40 7.04
C ALA A 398 4.16 24.09 6.75
N ALA A 399 3.13 24.15 5.90
CA ALA A 399 2.37 22.96 5.51
C ALA A 399 3.32 21.91 4.91
N ARG A 400 2.98 20.63 5.13
CA ARG A 400 3.75 19.52 4.58
C ARG A 400 3.44 19.36 3.09
N ASP A 401 4.47 19.41 2.25
CA ASP A 401 4.29 19.19 0.81
C ASP A 401 3.85 17.78 0.47
N GLN A 402 2.98 17.63 -0.53
CA GLN A 402 2.57 16.33 -1.05
C GLN A 402 3.70 15.70 -1.89
N PRO A 403 4.17 14.48 -1.58
CA PRO A 403 5.14 13.79 -2.43
C PRO A 403 4.46 13.36 -3.75
N VAL A 404 5.20 13.44 -4.86
CA VAL A 404 4.75 13.00 -6.19
C VAL A 404 5.60 11.83 -6.68
N CYS A 405 6.93 11.86 -6.47
CA CYS A 405 7.85 10.77 -6.80
C CYS A 405 8.48 10.16 -5.54
N THR A 406 8.20 8.89 -5.24
CA THR A 406 8.74 8.19 -4.07
C THR A 406 10.22 7.81 -4.20
N CYS A 407 10.67 7.51 -5.42
CA CYS A 407 12.06 7.10 -5.67
C CYS A 407 13.05 8.20 -5.29
N PHE A 408 12.82 9.41 -5.80
CA PHE A 408 13.70 10.55 -5.58
C PHE A 408 13.13 11.55 -4.55
N ASN A 409 12.04 11.17 -3.87
CA ASN A 409 11.39 11.97 -2.83
C ASN A 409 11.04 13.41 -3.30
N VAL A 410 10.50 13.53 -4.52
CA VAL A 410 10.17 14.82 -5.14
C VAL A 410 8.75 15.24 -4.79
N SER A 411 8.60 16.45 -4.27
CA SER A 411 7.33 17.06 -3.85
C SER A 411 6.62 17.82 -4.97
N GLN A 412 5.32 18.03 -4.80
CA GLN A 412 4.52 18.86 -5.72
C GLN A 412 5.02 20.31 -5.76
N GLN A 413 5.51 20.86 -4.65
CA GLN A 413 6.08 22.22 -4.61
C GLN A 413 7.39 22.30 -5.41
N GLN A 414 8.28 21.30 -5.28
CA GLN A 414 9.52 21.25 -6.07
C GLN A 414 9.22 21.16 -7.58
N ILE A 415 8.19 20.37 -7.94
CA ILE A 415 7.71 20.29 -9.31
C ILE A 415 7.15 21.64 -9.77
N ALA A 416 6.29 22.28 -8.98
CA ALA A 416 5.71 23.57 -9.32
C ALA A 416 6.79 24.66 -9.49
N ALA A 417 7.77 24.71 -8.59
CA ALA A 417 8.89 25.63 -8.68
C ALA A 417 9.72 25.40 -9.96
N THR A 418 10.03 24.13 -10.27
CA THR A 418 10.77 23.78 -11.49
C THR A 418 9.97 24.08 -12.76
N LEU A 419 8.65 23.85 -12.75
CA LEU A 419 7.78 24.19 -13.87
C LEU A 419 7.58 25.70 -14.05
N ALA A 420 7.67 26.50 -12.98
CA ALA A 420 7.58 27.95 -13.07
C ALA A 420 8.78 28.56 -13.81
N GLU A 421 9.95 27.94 -13.72
CA GLU A 421 11.16 28.34 -14.45
C GLU A 421 11.18 27.85 -15.91
N GLY A 422 10.42 26.80 -16.22
CA GLY A 422 10.37 26.19 -17.54
C GLY A 422 9.40 26.88 -18.49
N THR A 423 9.77 26.97 -19.77
CA THR A 423 8.89 27.34 -20.89
C THR A 423 8.81 26.19 -21.90
N GLY A 424 7.84 26.23 -22.83
CA GLY A 424 7.68 25.22 -23.87
C GLY A 424 6.51 24.26 -23.68
N THR A 425 6.48 23.24 -24.55
CA THR A 425 5.41 22.22 -24.62
C THR A 425 5.38 21.32 -23.38
N ALA A 426 4.27 20.60 -23.18
CA ALA A 426 4.14 19.67 -22.05
C ALA A 426 5.22 18.57 -22.05
N SER A 427 5.68 18.13 -23.23
CA SER A 427 6.78 17.16 -23.34
C SER A 427 8.10 17.77 -22.88
N GLN A 428 8.45 18.97 -23.35
CA GLN A 428 9.69 19.65 -22.95
C GLN A 428 9.73 19.98 -21.46
N ARG A 429 8.57 20.34 -20.88
CA ARG A 429 8.44 20.56 -19.44
C ARG A 429 8.56 19.26 -18.62
N LEU A 430 8.08 18.13 -19.15
CA LEU A 430 8.31 16.83 -18.55
C LEU A 430 9.80 16.46 -18.57
N ASP A 431 10.47 16.69 -19.70
CA ASP A 431 11.90 16.44 -19.85
C ASP A 431 12.72 17.30 -18.87
N LEU A 432 12.35 18.58 -18.69
CA LEU A 432 12.94 19.46 -17.68
C LEU A 432 12.82 18.88 -16.26
N LEU A 433 11.63 18.41 -15.88
CA LEU A 433 11.40 17.77 -14.59
C LEU A 433 12.26 16.51 -14.41
N GLN A 434 12.33 15.67 -15.44
CA GLN A 434 13.13 14.44 -15.42
C GLN A 434 14.63 14.72 -15.34
N GLN A 435 15.13 15.76 -16.00
CA GLN A 435 16.55 16.13 -15.97
C GLN A 435 16.95 16.75 -14.63
N ARG A 436 16.14 17.66 -14.08
CA ARG A 436 16.48 18.39 -12.85
C ARG A 436 16.17 17.64 -11.57
N LEU A 437 15.02 16.98 -11.50
CA LEU A 437 14.52 16.34 -10.28
C LEU A 437 14.61 14.82 -10.34
N GLN A 438 15.03 14.24 -11.48
CA GLN A 438 15.08 12.80 -11.73
C GLN A 438 13.70 12.09 -11.60
N CYS A 439 12.61 12.82 -11.35
CA CYS A 439 11.31 12.22 -11.13
C CYS A 439 10.80 11.58 -12.43
N GLY A 440 10.34 10.34 -12.34
CA GLY A 440 9.81 9.60 -13.48
C GLY A 440 10.84 8.85 -14.34
N THR A 441 12.12 8.85 -13.96
CA THR A 441 13.17 8.13 -14.71
C THR A 441 13.49 6.74 -14.16
N ASN A 442 13.18 6.46 -12.88
CA ASN A 442 13.47 5.17 -12.24
C ASN A 442 12.33 4.15 -12.43
N CYS A 443 11.23 4.27 -11.68
CA CYS A 443 10.11 3.32 -11.77
C CYS A 443 9.00 3.74 -12.75
N GLY A 444 9.09 4.95 -13.33
CA GLY A 444 8.07 5.53 -14.21
C GLY A 444 6.69 5.80 -13.58
N SER A 445 6.47 5.45 -12.31
CA SER A 445 5.12 5.41 -11.72
C SER A 445 4.49 6.80 -11.52
N CYS A 446 5.30 7.85 -11.34
CA CYS A 446 4.81 9.22 -11.25
C CYS A 446 4.62 9.89 -12.63
N VAL A 447 5.02 9.28 -13.75
CA VAL A 447 4.98 9.91 -15.08
C VAL A 447 3.59 10.39 -15.49
N PRO A 448 2.48 9.65 -15.26
CA PRO A 448 1.14 10.17 -15.58
C PRO A 448 0.80 11.46 -14.82
N GLU A 449 1.18 11.54 -13.54
CA GLU A 449 1.00 12.73 -12.71
C GLU A 449 1.83 13.90 -13.23
N LEU A 450 3.10 13.65 -13.51
CA LEU A 450 4.02 14.66 -14.04
C LEU A 450 3.52 15.21 -15.37
N ARG A 451 2.98 14.35 -16.26
CA ARG A 451 2.36 14.78 -17.52
C ARG A 451 1.16 15.69 -17.28
N ARG A 452 0.28 15.35 -16.32
CA ARG A 452 -0.87 16.19 -15.98
C ARG A 452 -0.44 17.55 -15.41
N LEU A 453 0.54 17.57 -14.51
CA LEU A 453 1.06 18.82 -13.93
C LEU A 453 1.77 19.68 -14.99
N ALA A 454 2.58 19.06 -15.86
CA ALA A 454 3.22 19.76 -16.98
C ALA A 454 2.17 20.36 -17.93
N GLN A 455 1.15 19.58 -18.30
CA GLN A 455 0.05 20.05 -19.14
C GLN A 455 -0.71 21.23 -18.50
N ALA A 456 -1.05 21.13 -17.22
CA ALA A 456 -1.73 22.20 -16.50
C ALA A 456 -0.87 23.48 -16.42
N SER A 457 0.45 23.35 -16.24
CA SER A 457 1.36 24.50 -16.21
C SER A 457 1.46 25.23 -17.54
N CYS A 458 1.27 24.56 -18.68
CA CYS A 458 1.20 25.20 -19.99
C CYS A 458 -0.06 26.09 -20.13
N MET A 459 -1.19 25.67 -19.54
CA MET A 459 -2.47 26.36 -19.65
C MET A 459 -2.60 27.56 -18.71
N ALA A 460 -1.74 27.64 -17.69
CA ALA A 460 -1.76 28.72 -16.69
C ALA A 460 -0.95 29.97 -17.08
N MET A 461 -0.30 30.00 -18.26
CA MET A 461 0.36 31.21 -18.74
C MET A 461 -0.69 32.20 -19.29
N PRO A 462 -0.68 33.49 -18.91
CA PRO A 462 -1.57 34.48 -19.53
C PRO A 462 -1.26 34.57 -21.02
N ALA A 463 -2.30 34.64 -21.86
CA ALA A 463 -2.15 35.01 -23.25
C ALA A 463 -1.41 36.37 -23.33
N PRO A 464 -0.45 36.57 -24.23
CA PRO A 464 0.13 37.89 -24.42
C PRO A 464 -0.99 38.86 -24.81
N LEU A 465 -1.11 39.97 -24.09
CA LEU A 465 -1.91 41.11 -24.52
C LEU A 465 -1.42 41.52 -25.91
N ALA A 466 -2.26 41.29 -26.92
CA ALA A 466 -2.01 41.78 -28.26
C ALA A 466 -2.00 43.32 -28.21
N ALA A 467 -0.90 43.91 -28.66
CA ALA A 467 -0.74 45.35 -28.84
C ALA A 467 -1.45 45.84 -30.10
#